data_AF-A0A1M7PLY1-F1
#
_entry.id   AF-A0A1M7PLY1-F1
#
_cell.length_a   1.000
_cell.length_b   1.000
_cell.length_c   1.000
_cell.angle_alpha   90.00
_cell.angle_beta   90.00
_cell.angle_gamma   90.00
#
_symmetry.space_group_name_H-M   'P 1'
#
loop_
_entity.id
_entity.type
_entity.pdbx_description
1 polymer ?
#
loop_
_entity_poly.entity_id
_entity_poly.type
_entity_poly.pdbx_seq_one_letter_code
_entity_poly.pdbx_strand_id
1 'polypeptide(L)'
;MPENIFVFETREVNYLKPYLDKAKSLGFNVTVTDNSYLENNKLFKEFIDVYKHYSVNPPEFEIACFARYFAIASILKNDDPFLLTDTDVYVTKAFRDLQGHNFKGTFVGSEGFYEKGSEGQISPHCTIWNRDLLIDFIDFILNTYKKNHENDFLENYYQSQKEKHAYTSVSDMNLIYLWIQANNVPYVNSNSTKFEFGIDHNLSSLLCADDEFEAFAGRKFLKVRNDKITCFLKSGKEQNMALLHFQGAYKPILQRFYLKRYAKFIHFTLRNNYIHNRKKISN
;
A
#
# COMPACT_ATOMS: atom_id res chain seq x y z
N MET A 1 -14.59 -13.01 2.00
CA MET A 1 -14.02 -12.32 0.82
C MET A 1 -14.24 -10.82 1.01
N PRO A 2 -13.28 -9.95 0.64
CA PRO A 2 -13.53 -8.52 0.62
C PRO A 2 -14.50 -8.13 -0.49
N GLU A 3 -15.78 -7.98 -0.13
CA GLU A 3 -16.81 -7.35 -0.97
C GLU A 3 -16.80 -5.83 -0.82
N ASN A 4 -16.24 -5.34 0.29
CA ASN A 4 -16.17 -3.95 0.64
C ASN A 4 -14.76 -3.41 0.38
N ILE A 5 -14.71 -2.22 -0.22
CA ILE A 5 -13.52 -1.42 -0.39
C ILE A 5 -13.69 -0.14 0.43
N PHE A 6 -12.69 0.17 1.26
CA PHE A 6 -12.59 1.41 2.01
C PHE A 6 -11.43 2.24 1.48
N VAL A 7 -11.74 3.50 1.18
CA VAL A 7 -10.79 4.49 0.69
C VAL A 7 -10.83 5.69 1.63
N PHE A 8 -9.67 6.13 2.10
CA PHE A 8 -9.52 7.43 2.76
C PHE A 8 -8.93 8.42 1.76
N GLU A 9 -9.69 9.45 1.38
CA GLU A 9 -9.22 10.46 0.43
C GLU A 9 -9.73 11.84 0.83
N THR A 10 -8.78 12.74 1.09
CA THR A 10 -9.06 14.13 1.47
C THR A 10 -8.72 15.11 0.34
N ARG A 11 -8.16 14.62 -0.76
CA ARG A 11 -7.69 15.44 -1.88
C ARG A 11 -8.61 15.29 -3.08
N GLU A 12 -8.68 16.34 -3.89
CA GLU A 12 -9.26 16.24 -5.22
C GLU A 12 -8.26 15.61 -6.20
N VAL A 13 -8.48 14.34 -6.55
CA VAL A 13 -7.64 13.61 -7.50
C VAL A 13 -8.43 13.19 -8.75
N ASN A 14 -7.83 13.39 -9.92
CA ASN A 14 -8.48 13.16 -11.22
C ASN A 14 -8.68 11.67 -11.59
N TYR A 15 -8.18 10.77 -10.74
CA TYR A 15 -8.30 9.32 -10.88
C TYR A 15 -9.26 8.68 -9.87
N LEU A 16 -9.81 9.44 -8.91
CA LEU A 16 -10.79 8.90 -7.95
C LEU A 16 -12.06 8.40 -8.65
N LYS A 17 -12.70 9.22 -9.49
CA LYS A 17 -13.91 8.79 -10.21
C LYS A 17 -13.67 7.56 -11.10
N PRO A 18 -12.62 7.51 -11.95
CA PRO A 18 -12.27 6.31 -12.70
C PRO A 18 -12.04 5.07 -11.82
N TYR A 19 -11.38 5.23 -10.66
CA TYR A 19 -11.18 4.17 -9.67
C TYR A 19 -12.53 3.64 -9.15
N LEU A 20 -13.42 4.54 -8.71
CA LEU A 20 -14.73 4.17 -8.17
C LEU A 20 -15.62 3.48 -9.21
N ASP A 21 -15.67 4.02 -10.43
CA ASP A 21 -16.41 3.44 -11.54
C ASP A 21 -15.89 2.03 -11.86
N LYS A 22 -14.57 1.85 -11.82
CA LYS A 22 -13.93 0.55 -12.03
C LYS A 22 -14.30 -0.44 -10.95
N ALA A 23 -14.11 -0.10 -9.69
CA ALA A 23 -14.40 -0.96 -8.56
C ALA A 23 -15.88 -1.40 -8.55
N LYS A 24 -16.81 -0.46 -8.76
CA LYS A 24 -18.24 -0.77 -8.90
C LYS A 24 -18.52 -1.71 -10.08
N SER A 25 -17.88 -1.50 -11.23
CA SER A 25 -18.03 -2.40 -12.40
C SER A 25 -17.56 -3.84 -12.14
N LEU A 26 -16.72 -4.06 -11.12
CA LEU A 26 -16.25 -5.37 -10.69
C LEU A 26 -17.11 -5.97 -9.56
N GLY A 27 -18.13 -5.24 -9.08
CA GLY A 27 -19.07 -5.68 -8.06
C GLY A 27 -18.73 -5.28 -6.63
N PHE A 28 -17.78 -4.36 -6.42
CA PHE A 28 -17.42 -3.92 -5.06
C PHE A 28 -18.38 -2.86 -4.52
N ASN A 29 -18.65 -2.97 -3.21
CA ASN A 29 -19.24 -1.89 -2.42
C ASN A 29 -18.10 -0.97 -1.98
N VAL A 30 -18.04 0.24 -2.52
CA VAL A 30 -16.97 1.19 -2.22
C VAL A 30 -17.46 2.28 -1.28
N THR A 31 -16.78 2.43 -0.15
CA THR A 31 -16.99 3.52 0.81
C THR A 31 -15.78 4.43 0.80
N VAL A 32 -16.01 5.71 0.50
CA VAL A 32 -14.99 6.76 0.60
C VAL A 32 -15.24 7.52 1.89
N THR A 33 -14.21 7.67 2.70
CA THR A 33 -14.22 8.42 3.95
C THR A 33 -13.14 9.50 3.94
N ASP A 34 -13.26 10.46 4.84
CA ASP A 34 -12.37 11.61 4.97
C ASP A 34 -12.21 12.00 6.45
N ASN A 35 -11.75 13.23 6.71
CA ASN A 35 -11.52 13.76 8.04
C ASN A 35 -12.79 13.97 8.88
N SER A 36 -13.99 13.98 8.28
CA SER A 36 -15.24 14.17 9.04
C SER A 36 -15.46 13.09 10.10
N TYR A 37 -14.94 11.89 9.88
CA TYR A 37 -15.00 10.78 10.85
C TYR A 37 -13.96 10.88 11.98
N LEU A 38 -13.09 11.89 11.94
CA LEU A 38 -12.02 12.10 12.93
C LEU A 38 -12.36 13.18 13.96
N GLU A 39 -13.28 14.11 13.64
CA GLU A 39 -13.58 15.29 14.48
C GLU A 39 -13.92 14.93 15.93
N ASN A 40 -14.62 13.81 16.13
CA ASN A 40 -15.03 13.31 17.44
C ASN A 40 -14.36 11.97 17.82
N ASN A 41 -13.36 11.53 17.05
CA ASN A 41 -12.66 10.28 17.31
C ASN A 41 -11.66 10.47 18.47
N LYS A 42 -11.99 9.90 19.63
CA LYS A 42 -11.17 10.02 20.84
C LYS A 42 -9.79 9.38 20.68
N LEU A 43 -9.71 8.21 20.05
CA LEU A 43 -8.45 7.51 19.82
C LEU A 43 -7.53 8.27 18.88
N PHE A 44 -8.09 8.92 17.86
CA PHE A 44 -7.30 9.76 16.97
C PHE A 44 -6.76 11.01 17.68
N LYS A 45 -7.58 11.66 18.53
CA LYS A 45 -7.11 12.78 19.37
C LYS A 45 -5.97 12.35 20.29
N GLU A 46 -6.12 11.21 20.95
CA GLU A 46 -5.08 10.62 21.78
C GLU A 46 -3.80 10.31 20.98
N PHE A 47 -3.94 9.77 19.76
CA PHE A 47 -2.82 9.56 18.86
C PHE A 47 -2.08 10.86 18.54
N ILE A 48 -2.81 11.93 18.21
CA ILE A 48 -2.21 13.25 17.94
C ILE A 48 -1.41 13.75 19.15
N ASP A 49 -1.94 13.57 20.37
CA ASP A 49 -1.28 14.01 21.60
C ASP A 49 0.04 13.27 21.88
N VAL A 50 0.12 11.99 21.49
CA VAL A 50 1.33 11.17 21.68
C VAL A 50 2.23 11.08 20.45
N TYR A 51 1.81 11.60 19.30
CA TYR A 51 2.54 11.47 18.06
C TYR A 51 3.89 12.22 18.13
N LYS A 52 4.96 11.50 17.74
CA LYS A 52 6.30 12.08 17.56
C LYS A 52 6.78 11.80 16.14
N HIS A 53 7.24 12.85 15.48
CA HIS A 53 7.55 12.80 14.07
C HIS A 53 8.98 12.29 13.80
N TYR A 54 9.08 11.28 12.93
CA TYR A 54 10.32 10.57 12.57
C TYR A 54 10.45 10.31 11.07
N SER A 55 9.79 11.12 10.23
CA SER A 55 9.80 10.96 8.78
C SER A 55 10.55 12.12 8.12
N VAL A 56 10.94 11.90 6.86
CA VAL A 56 11.42 12.97 5.97
C VAL A 56 10.27 13.71 5.31
N ASN A 57 9.08 13.11 5.29
CA ASN A 57 7.86 13.76 4.81
C ASN A 57 7.35 14.76 5.88
N PRO A 58 6.59 15.79 5.50
CA PRO A 58 5.98 16.69 6.47
C PRO A 58 5.08 15.95 7.48
N PRO A 59 5.00 16.41 8.75
CA PRO A 59 4.13 15.81 9.76
C PRO A 59 2.67 15.64 9.33
N GLU A 60 2.12 16.61 8.61
CA GLU A 60 0.73 16.59 8.15
C GLU A 60 0.47 15.45 7.17
N PHE A 61 1.47 15.10 6.35
CA PHE A 61 1.38 13.97 5.42
C PHE A 61 1.36 12.64 6.18
N GLU A 62 2.26 12.44 7.15
CA GLU A 62 2.31 11.23 7.95
C GLU A 62 1.06 11.06 8.82
N ILE A 63 0.58 12.15 9.44
CA ILE A 63 -0.66 12.13 10.21
C ILE A 63 -1.84 11.72 9.32
N ALA A 64 -1.90 12.19 8.07
CA ALA A 64 -2.93 11.75 7.12
C ALA A 64 -2.82 10.26 6.78
N CYS A 65 -1.60 9.71 6.72
CA CYS A 65 -1.40 8.27 6.55
C CYS A 65 -1.97 7.48 7.74
N PHE A 66 -1.80 7.94 8.98
CA PHE A 66 -2.38 7.28 10.15
C PHE A 66 -3.89 7.48 10.28
N ALA A 67 -4.38 8.68 9.95
CA ALA A 67 -5.79 9.08 10.03
C ALA A 67 -6.74 8.09 9.34
N ARG A 68 -6.29 7.47 8.23
CA ARG A 68 -7.07 6.47 7.48
C ARG A 68 -7.58 5.33 8.37
N TYR A 69 -6.75 4.83 9.29
CA TYR A 69 -7.08 3.67 10.10
C TYR A 69 -8.19 4.02 11.09
N PHE A 70 -8.06 5.16 11.78
CA PHE A 70 -9.05 5.65 12.73
C PHE A 70 -10.39 5.99 12.05
N ALA A 71 -10.35 6.64 10.89
CA ALA A 71 -11.55 6.99 10.13
C ALA A 71 -12.29 5.73 9.67
N ILE A 72 -11.57 4.77 9.06
CA ILE A 72 -12.16 3.52 8.57
C ILE A 72 -12.70 2.68 9.73
N ALA A 73 -11.96 2.54 10.83
CA ALA A 73 -12.42 1.80 12.00
C ALA A 73 -13.74 2.34 12.56
N SER A 74 -13.99 3.65 12.46
CA SER A 74 -15.21 4.30 12.96
C SER A 74 -16.48 3.91 12.19
N ILE A 75 -16.34 3.35 10.98
CA ILE A 75 -17.47 3.00 10.10
C ILE A 75 -17.64 1.49 9.87
N LEU A 76 -16.70 0.67 10.35
CA LEU A 76 -16.80 -0.78 10.25
C LEU A 76 -17.89 -1.33 11.17
N LYS A 77 -18.71 -2.24 10.64
CA LYS A 77 -19.88 -2.79 11.34
C LYS A 77 -19.74 -4.26 11.74
N ASN A 78 -18.89 -5.00 11.05
CA ASN A 78 -18.69 -6.43 11.23
C ASN A 78 -17.21 -6.78 11.01
N ASP A 79 -16.86 -8.05 11.20
CA ASP A 79 -15.51 -8.55 10.99
C ASP A 79 -15.33 -9.27 9.63
N ASP A 80 -16.14 -8.90 8.64
CA ASP A 80 -15.92 -9.41 7.30
C ASP A 80 -14.64 -8.80 6.72
N PRO A 81 -13.82 -9.57 5.99
CA PRO A 81 -12.65 -9.03 5.33
C PRO A 81 -13.03 -7.85 4.42
N PHE A 82 -12.19 -6.84 4.34
CA PHE A 82 -12.35 -5.70 3.44
C PHE A 82 -11.02 -5.27 2.84
N LEU A 83 -11.06 -4.62 1.68
CA LEU A 83 -9.88 -4.01 1.08
C LEU A 83 -9.77 -2.57 1.58
N LEU A 84 -8.63 -2.23 2.18
CA LEU A 84 -8.20 -0.85 2.38
C LEU A 84 -7.26 -0.49 1.23
N THR A 85 -7.49 0.66 0.59
CA THR A 85 -6.69 1.04 -0.58
C THR A 85 -6.61 2.55 -0.78
N ASP A 86 -5.46 2.97 -1.27
CA ASP A 86 -5.25 4.33 -1.79
C ASP A 86 -5.89 4.48 -3.18
N THR A 87 -6.18 5.72 -3.55
CA THR A 87 -6.82 6.06 -4.84
C THR A 87 -5.88 5.94 -6.03
N ASP A 88 -4.56 5.91 -5.81
CA ASP A 88 -3.51 5.77 -6.82
C ASP A 88 -3.24 4.30 -7.19
N VAL A 89 -4.26 3.46 -7.08
CA VAL A 89 -4.23 2.03 -7.37
C VAL A 89 -5.05 1.72 -8.61
N TYR A 90 -4.69 0.67 -9.34
CA TYR A 90 -5.47 0.09 -10.42
C TYR A 90 -6.04 -1.28 -10.04
N VAL A 91 -7.37 -1.40 -9.97
CA VAL A 91 -8.07 -2.66 -9.69
C VAL A 91 -8.29 -3.44 -10.98
N THR A 92 -7.78 -4.67 -11.05
CA THR A 92 -7.90 -5.54 -12.23
C THR A 92 -9.05 -6.54 -12.09
N LYS A 93 -9.43 -7.18 -13.20
CA LYS A 93 -10.35 -8.32 -13.14
C LYS A 93 -9.82 -9.52 -12.36
N ALA A 94 -8.49 -9.68 -12.25
CA ALA A 94 -7.88 -10.77 -11.48
C ALA A 94 -8.14 -10.63 -9.98
N PHE A 95 -8.60 -9.47 -9.49
CA PHE A 95 -9.08 -9.37 -8.12
C PHE A 95 -10.24 -10.32 -7.85
N ARG A 96 -11.06 -10.64 -8.85
CA ARG A 96 -12.11 -11.66 -8.70
C ARG A 96 -11.54 -13.06 -8.44
N ASP A 97 -10.28 -13.30 -8.79
CA ASP A 97 -9.61 -14.57 -8.49
C ASP A 97 -9.36 -14.70 -6.95
N LEU A 98 -9.42 -13.58 -6.19
CA LEU A 98 -9.44 -13.59 -4.73
C LEU A 98 -10.73 -14.17 -4.12
N GLN A 99 -11.79 -14.37 -4.92
CA GLN A 99 -13.10 -14.84 -4.47
C GLN A 99 -13.04 -16.22 -3.78
N GLY A 100 -12.04 -17.04 -4.10
CA GLY A 100 -11.84 -18.37 -3.50
C GLY A 100 -11.12 -18.40 -2.16
N HIS A 101 -10.56 -17.27 -1.69
CA HIS A 101 -9.73 -17.23 -0.50
C HIS A 101 -10.50 -16.70 0.73
N ASN A 102 -10.34 -17.38 1.87
CA ASN A 102 -10.83 -16.91 3.16
C ASN A 102 -9.74 -16.12 3.89
N PHE A 103 -9.88 -14.80 3.95
CA PHE A 103 -8.95 -13.90 4.65
C PHE A 103 -9.41 -13.55 6.08
N LYS A 104 -10.43 -14.21 6.62
CA LYS A 104 -10.92 -13.89 7.97
C LYS A 104 -9.81 -14.11 9.00
N GLY A 105 -9.60 -13.12 9.87
CA GLY A 105 -8.55 -13.12 10.87
C GLY A 105 -7.14 -13.08 10.31
N THR A 106 -6.96 -12.75 9.01
CA THR A 106 -5.65 -12.69 8.36
C THR A 106 -5.44 -11.32 7.73
N PHE A 107 -4.33 -10.68 8.07
CA PHE A 107 -3.90 -9.46 7.39
C PHE A 107 -3.18 -9.83 6.09
N VAL A 108 -3.48 -9.12 5.00
CA VAL A 108 -2.78 -9.27 3.72
C VAL A 108 -2.18 -7.93 3.33
N GLY A 109 -0.88 -7.92 3.07
CA GLY A 109 -0.16 -6.70 2.69
C GLY A 109 1.11 -7.02 1.90
N SER A 110 1.65 -5.99 1.27
CA SER A 110 2.78 -6.14 0.34
C SER A 110 4.07 -5.64 0.99
N GLU A 111 4.97 -6.54 1.34
CA GLU A 111 6.25 -6.19 1.97
C GLU A 111 7.24 -5.59 0.95
N GLY A 112 8.02 -4.60 1.38
CA GLY A 112 9.11 -4.03 0.60
C GLY A 112 10.35 -4.93 0.62
N PHE A 113 11.10 -4.96 -0.48
CA PHE A 113 12.31 -5.77 -0.60
C PHE A 113 13.42 -4.99 -1.35
N TYR A 114 14.63 -5.08 -0.80
CA TYR A 114 15.89 -4.72 -1.48
C TYR A 114 16.78 -5.97 -1.65
N GLU A 115 17.95 -5.81 -2.27
CA GLU A 115 18.84 -6.94 -2.64
C GLU A 115 19.26 -7.85 -1.47
N LYS A 116 19.23 -7.35 -0.23
CA LYS A 116 19.58 -8.11 0.99
C LYS A 116 18.36 -8.55 1.81
N GLY A 117 17.17 -8.55 1.21
CA GLY A 117 15.94 -9.07 1.80
C GLY A 117 14.91 -7.99 2.13
N SER A 118 14.09 -8.26 3.15
CA SER A 118 12.99 -7.40 3.59
C SER A 118 13.45 -6.00 3.98
N GLU A 119 12.65 -5.00 3.62
CA GLU A 119 12.77 -3.61 4.06
C GLU A 119 12.32 -3.36 5.50
N GLY A 120 11.70 -4.35 6.15
CA GLY A 120 11.02 -4.13 7.43
C GLY A 120 9.85 -3.16 7.30
N GLN A 121 9.15 -3.22 6.16
CA GLN A 121 8.07 -2.31 5.78
C GLN A 121 7.00 -3.06 5.00
N ILE A 122 5.74 -2.78 5.30
CA ILE A 122 4.59 -3.32 4.57
C ILE A 122 3.75 -2.17 4.06
N SER A 123 3.50 -2.14 2.76
CA SER A 123 2.68 -1.14 2.09
C SER A 123 1.22 -1.19 2.58
N PRO A 124 0.65 -0.08 3.08
CA PRO A 124 -0.78 0.02 3.41
C PRO A 124 -1.65 0.28 2.18
N HIS A 125 -1.04 0.64 1.04
CA HIS A 125 -1.70 1.20 -0.13
C HIS A 125 -2.73 0.27 -0.77
N CYS A 126 -2.56 -1.04 -0.54
CA CYS A 126 -3.45 -2.11 -1.00
C CYS A 126 -3.38 -3.26 0.01
N THR A 127 -4.31 -3.31 0.95
CA THR A 127 -4.26 -4.27 2.06
C THR A 127 -5.61 -4.87 2.37
N ILE A 128 -5.65 -6.15 2.74
CA ILE A 128 -6.88 -6.80 3.21
C ILE A 128 -6.85 -6.84 4.72
N TRP A 129 -7.92 -6.35 5.31
CA TRP A 129 -8.08 -6.22 6.76
C TRP A 129 -9.36 -6.91 7.22
N ASN A 130 -9.35 -7.23 8.50
CA ASN A 130 -10.51 -7.51 9.30
C ASN A 130 -10.72 -6.35 10.28
N ARG A 131 -11.94 -6.15 10.78
CA ARG A 131 -12.22 -5.07 11.73
C ARG A 131 -11.41 -5.25 12.99
N ASP A 132 -11.37 -6.46 13.53
CA ASP A 132 -10.67 -6.70 14.79
C ASP A 132 -9.16 -6.55 14.63
N LEU A 133 -8.60 -6.92 13.46
CA LEU A 133 -7.20 -6.67 13.12
C LEU A 133 -6.89 -5.17 12.98
N LEU A 134 -7.79 -4.38 12.38
CA LEU A 134 -7.60 -2.94 12.28
C LEU A 134 -7.63 -2.26 13.66
N ILE A 135 -8.53 -2.70 14.54
CA ILE A 135 -8.61 -2.20 15.92
C ILE A 135 -7.34 -2.58 16.69
N ASP A 136 -6.90 -3.84 16.62
CA ASP A 136 -5.65 -4.28 17.26
C ASP A 136 -4.44 -3.49 16.76
N PHE A 137 -4.38 -3.17 15.46
CA PHE A 137 -3.34 -2.31 14.90
C PHE A 137 -3.39 -0.87 15.41
N ILE A 138 -4.59 -0.28 15.57
CA ILE A 138 -4.76 1.04 16.17
C ILE A 138 -4.28 1.06 17.62
N ASP A 139 -4.63 0.04 18.40
CA ASP A 139 -4.15 -0.10 19.77
C ASP A 139 -2.63 -0.25 19.82
N PHE A 140 -2.04 -1.01 18.88
CA PHE A 140 -0.60 -1.12 18.72
C PHE A 140 0.06 0.24 18.43
N ILE A 141 -0.49 1.05 17.51
CA ILE A 141 0.00 2.40 17.22
C ILE A 141 0.02 3.24 18.50
N LEU A 142 -1.11 3.32 19.21
CA LEU A 142 -1.23 4.12 20.44
C LEU A 142 -0.23 3.67 21.50
N ASN A 143 -0.15 2.37 21.76
CA ASN A 143 0.77 1.82 22.76
C ASN A 143 2.23 2.04 22.38
N THR A 144 2.57 1.95 21.10
CA THR A 144 3.93 2.17 20.61
C THR A 144 4.37 3.61 20.80
N TYR A 145 3.51 4.58 20.48
CA TYR A 145 3.82 5.99 20.68
C TYR A 145 3.85 6.38 22.17
N LYS A 146 2.93 5.86 22.99
CA LYS A 146 3.00 6.04 24.46
C LYS A 146 4.31 5.51 25.04
N LYS A 147 4.67 4.27 24.68
CA LYS A 147 5.93 3.65 25.07
C LYS A 147 7.14 4.49 24.61
N ASN A 148 7.06 5.10 23.43
CA ASN A 148 8.12 5.96 22.93
C ASN A 148 8.35 7.20 23.82
N HIS A 149 7.34 7.74 24.48
CA HIS A 149 7.52 8.81 25.47
C HIS A 149 8.14 8.34 26.78
N GLU A 150 8.06 7.04 27.09
CA GLU A 150 8.62 6.46 28.31
C GLU A 150 10.07 6.02 28.16
N ASN A 151 10.48 5.53 26.99
CA ASN A 151 11.79 4.89 26.79
C ASN A 151 12.41 5.08 25.40
N ASP A 152 11.94 6.05 24.62
CA ASP A 152 12.52 6.40 23.31
C ASP A 152 12.57 5.21 22.32
N PHE A 153 11.63 4.26 22.42
CA PHE A 153 11.61 3.06 21.57
C PHE A 153 11.68 3.36 20.06
N LEU A 154 10.87 4.28 19.55
CA LEU A 154 10.85 4.66 18.13
C LEU A 154 12.06 5.51 17.74
N GLU A 155 12.59 6.32 18.65
CA GLU A 155 13.86 7.03 18.43
C GLU A 155 14.99 6.02 18.20
N ASN A 156 15.14 5.05 19.11
CA ASN A 156 16.17 4.03 19.03
C ASN A 156 16.02 3.19 17.76
N TYR A 157 14.78 2.81 17.42
CA TYR A 157 14.47 2.16 16.14
C TYR A 157 14.90 3.04 14.96
N TYR A 158 14.49 4.31 14.93
CA TYR A 158 14.84 5.27 13.88
C TYR A 158 16.36 5.41 13.69
N GLN A 159 17.11 5.61 14.76
CA GLN A 159 18.58 5.73 14.70
C GLN A 159 19.23 4.44 14.15
N SER A 160 18.78 3.26 14.62
CA SER A 160 19.32 1.98 14.14
C SER A 160 19.08 1.73 12.64
N GLN A 161 18.00 2.29 12.09
CA GLN A 161 17.67 2.17 10.67
C GLN A 161 18.39 3.22 9.84
N LYS A 162 18.60 4.42 10.38
CA LYS A 162 19.34 5.51 9.75
C LYS A 162 20.79 5.13 9.45
N GLU A 163 21.42 4.33 10.31
CA GLU A 163 22.76 3.77 10.07
C GLU A 163 22.83 2.85 8.86
N LYS A 164 21.70 2.25 8.46
CA LYS A 164 21.61 1.28 7.34
C LYS A 164 21.10 1.93 6.06
N HIS A 165 20.25 2.96 6.16
CA HIS A 165 19.55 3.55 5.02
C HIS A 165 19.49 5.09 5.12
N ALA A 166 19.95 5.78 4.07
CA ALA A 166 20.01 7.24 4.00
C ALA A 166 18.64 7.95 4.05
N TYR A 167 17.56 7.24 3.71
CA TYR A 167 16.17 7.77 3.67
C TYR A 167 15.28 7.04 4.67
N THR A 168 15.73 6.96 5.93
CA THR A 168 14.99 6.30 7.00
C THR A 168 13.80 7.15 7.48
N SER A 169 12.69 6.47 7.78
CA SER A 169 11.53 7.06 8.44
C SER A 169 10.92 6.06 9.43
N VAL A 170 10.08 6.55 10.34
CA VAL A 170 9.05 5.74 11.01
C VAL A 170 7.70 6.18 10.47
N SER A 171 7.17 5.38 9.54
CA SER A 171 5.85 5.56 8.92
C SER A 171 4.88 4.46 9.36
N ASP A 172 3.63 4.56 8.90
CA ASP A 172 2.66 3.49 9.08
C ASP A 172 3.12 2.15 8.48
N MET A 173 3.88 2.17 7.38
CA MET A 173 4.48 0.96 6.79
C MET A 173 5.41 0.23 7.76
N ASN A 174 6.22 0.97 8.52
CA ASN A 174 7.09 0.39 9.53
C ASN A 174 6.28 -0.15 10.70
N LEU A 175 5.27 0.58 11.15
CA LEU A 175 4.45 0.16 12.28
C LEU A 175 3.61 -1.07 11.96
N ILE A 176 3.10 -1.23 10.74
CA ILE A 176 2.44 -2.48 10.30
C ILE A 176 3.40 -3.65 10.40
N TYR A 177 4.64 -3.49 9.90
CA TYR A 177 5.65 -4.54 9.99
C TYR A 177 5.94 -4.91 11.45
N LEU A 178 6.21 -3.91 12.31
CA LEU A 178 6.49 -4.14 13.72
C LEU A 178 5.32 -4.78 14.48
N TRP A 179 4.08 -4.38 14.17
CA TRP A 179 2.86 -4.95 14.74
C TRP A 179 2.76 -6.45 14.46
N ILE A 180 2.95 -6.86 13.21
CA ILE A 180 2.91 -8.27 12.82
C ILE A 180 3.97 -9.08 13.56
N GLN A 181 5.19 -8.56 13.63
CA GLN A 181 6.30 -9.25 14.31
C GLN A 181 6.09 -9.32 15.83
N ALA A 182 5.60 -8.26 16.46
CA ALA A 182 5.43 -8.19 17.91
C ALA A 182 4.24 -9.05 18.40
N ASN A 183 3.15 -9.10 17.63
CA ASN A 183 1.90 -9.73 18.06
C ASN A 183 1.64 -11.10 17.41
N ASN A 184 2.55 -11.59 16.55
CA ASN A 184 2.37 -12.82 15.76
C ASN A 184 1.05 -12.84 14.97
N VAL A 185 0.73 -11.69 14.36
CA VAL A 185 -0.50 -11.52 13.59
C VAL A 185 -0.48 -12.48 12.39
N PRO A 186 -1.56 -13.24 12.13
CA PRO A 186 -1.67 -14.03 10.90
C PRO A 186 -1.54 -13.13 9.68
N TYR A 187 -0.50 -13.36 8.89
CA TYR A 187 -0.07 -12.46 7.81
C TYR A 187 0.20 -13.22 6.51
N VAL A 188 -0.31 -12.67 5.41
CA VAL A 188 0.06 -13.07 4.05
C VAL A 188 0.81 -11.94 3.36
N ASN A 189 2.08 -12.20 3.03
CA ASN A 189 2.88 -11.31 2.19
C ASN A 189 2.44 -11.45 0.73
N SER A 190 1.71 -10.46 0.23
CA SER A 190 1.20 -10.44 -1.13
C SER A 190 2.24 -10.07 -2.19
N ASN A 191 3.46 -9.71 -1.77
CA ASN A 191 4.63 -9.61 -2.62
C ASN A 191 5.41 -10.94 -2.71
N SER A 192 4.85 -12.05 -2.21
CA SER A 192 5.36 -13.38 -2.53
C SER A 192 4.71 -13.90 -3.81
N THR A 193 5.49 -14.58 -4.65
CA THR A 193 4.97 -15.15 -5.91
C THR A 193 4.33 -16.52 -5.72
N LYS A 194 4.26 -17.01 -4.47
CA LYS A 194 3.66 -18.31 -4.14
C LYS A 194 2.15 -18.34 -4.31
N PHE A 195 1.51 -17.17 -4.42
CA PHE A 195 0.07 -17.03 -4.61
C PHE A 195 -0.29 -16.85 -6.09
N GLU A 196 -1.46 -17.33 -6.49
CA GLU A 196 -1.96 -17.18 -7.87
C GLU A 196 -2.25 -15.72 -8.26
N PHE A 197 -2.39 -14.86 -7.25
CA PHE A 197 -2.63 -13.43 -7.36
C PHE A 197 -1.46 -12.63 -6.78
N GLY A 198 -1.23 -11.42 -7.31
CA GLY A 198 -0.32 -10.43 -6.76
C GLY A 198 -1.06 -9.18 -6.33
N ILE A 199 -0.79 -8.69 -5.12
CA ILE A 199 -1.15 -7.34 -4.70
C ILE A 199 0.15 -6.54 -4.61
N ASP A 200 0.24 -5.56 -5.52
CA ASP A 200 1.46 -4.85 -5.80
C ASP A 200 1.89 -3.91 -4.67
N HIS A 201 3.18 -3.93 -4.33
CA HIS A 201 3.78 -2.95 -3.42
C HIS A 201 3.86 -1.59 -4.12
N ASN A 202 4.43 -1.57 -5.32
CA ASN A 202 4.59 -0.41 -6.18
C ASN A 202 5.01 -0.87 -7.58
N LEU A 203 4.51 -0.23 -8.63
CA LEU A 203 4.83 -0.56 -10.01
C LEU A 203 6.34 -0.51 -10.32
N SER A 204 7.12 0.30 -9.61
CA SER A 204 8.59 0.34 -9.74
C SER A 204 9.37 -0.59 -8.81
N SER A 205 8.73 -1.25 -7.84
CA SER A 205 9.41 -2.22 -6.97
C SER A 205 9.57 -3.56 -7.70
N LEU A 206 10.76 -3.86 -8.19
CA LEU A 206 11.00 -5.06 -8.99
C LEU A 206 11.27 -6.31 -8.14
N LEU A 207 11.82 -6.13 -6.94
CA LEU A 207 12.14 -7.22 -6.03
C LEU A 207 10.89 -7.68 -5.28
N CYS A 208 10.81 -8.98 -5.05
CA CYS A 208 9.73 -9.64 -4.33
C CYS A 208 10.32 -10.74 -3.43
N ALA A 209 9.51 -11.38 -2.59
CA ALA A 209 10.03 -12.21 -1.50
C ALA A 209 10.87 -13.41 -1.95
N ASP A 210 10.60 -13.92 -3.15
CA ASP A 210 11.12 -15.18 -3.65
C ASP A 210 11.62 -15.13 -5.11
N ASP A 211 11.59 -13.95 -5.74
CA ASP A 211 12.01 -13.75 -7.14
C ASP A 211 12.20 -12.24 -7.46
N GLU A 212 12.32 -11.90 -8.73
CA GLU A 212 12.31 -10.53 -9.23
C GLU A 212 11.42 -10.42 -10.47
N PHE A 213 10.64 -9.35 -10.58
CA PHE A 213 9.86 -9.05 -11.76
C PHE A 213 10.75 -8.59 -12.93
N GLU A 214 10.45 -9.06 -14.12
CA GLU A 214 11.00 -8.51 -15.35
C GLU A 214 10.67 -7.02 -15.46
N ALA A 215 11.65 -6.24 -15.88
CA ALA A 215 11.54 -4.80 -15.97
C ALA A 215 11.39 -4.34 -17.41
N PHE A 216 10.53 -3.35 -17.62
CA PHE A 216 10.49 -2.54 -18.83
C PHE A 216 10.57 -1.07 -18.45
N ALA A 217 11.70 -0.45 -18.81
CA ALA A 217 11.99 0.96 -18.60
C ALA A 217 11.81 1.43 -17.13
N GLY A 218 12.39 0.68 -16.18
CA GLY A 218 12.43 1.07 -14.76
C GLY A 218 11.15 0.78 -13.96
N ARG A 219 10.30 -0.10 -14.47
CA ARG A 219 9.11 -0.64 -13.78
C ARG A 219 8.82 -2.06 -14.23
N LYS A 220 7.90 -2.75 -13.54
CA LYS A 220 7.42 -4.07 -13.95
C LYS A 220 6.95 -4.08 -15.40
N PHE A 221 7.33 -5.11 -16.15
CA PHE A 221 6.80 -5.39 -17.47
C PHE A 221 5.36 -5.91 -17.33
N LEU A 222 4.42 -5.27 -18.04
CA LEU A 222 2.99 -5.55 -17.92
C LEU A 222 2.45 -6.07 -19.25
N LYS A 223 1.79 -7.23 -19.23
CA LYS A 223 0.93 -7.71 -20.32
C LYS A 223 -0.52 -7.49 -19.94
N VAL A 224 -1.22 -6.72 -20.77
CA VAL A 224 -2.63 -6.36 -20.55
C VAL A 224 -3.52 -7.10 -21.54
N ARG A 225 -4.44 -7.93 -21.05
CA ARG A 225 -5.42 -8.63 -21.90
C ARG A 225 -6.80 -8.61 -21.25
N ASN A 226 -7.78 -8.01 -21.91
CA ASN A 226 -9.17 -7.94 -21.43
C ASN A 226 -9.30 -7.43 -19.97
N ASP A 227 -8.41 -6.50 -19.58
CA ASP A 227 -8.34 -5.92 -18.23
C ASP A 227 -7.80 -6.86 -17.13
N LYS A 228 -7.30 -8.04 -17.53
CA LYS A 228 -6.37 -8.84 -16.73
C LYS A 228 -4.95 -8.32 -16.96
N ILE A 229 -4.20 -8.13 -15.87
CA ILE A 229 -2.80 -7.74 -15.92
C ILE A 229 -1.94 -8.91 -15.46
N THR A 230 -0.95 -9.26 -16.27
CA THR A 230 0.05 -10.27 -15.96
C THR A 230 1.43 -9.62 -15.97
N CYS A 231 2.19 -9.86 -14.91
CA CYS A 231 3.60 -9.56 -14.82
C CYS A 231 4.41 -10.85 -15.03
N PHE A 232 5.69 -10.69 -15.38
CA PHE A 232 6.61 -11.80 -15.59
C PHE A 232 7.72 -11.71 -14.56
N LEU A 233 8.13 -12.86 -14.06
CA LEU A 233 9.25 -13.00 -13.14
C LEU A 233 10.50 -13.43 -13.92
N LYS A 234 11.70 -13.12 -13.41
CA LYS A 234 12.96 -13.54 -14.02
C LYS A 234 13.12 -15.06 -14.11
N SER A 235 12.44 -15.81 -13.23
CA SER A 235 12.31 -17.27 -13.35
C SER A 235 11.51 -17.75 -14.57
N GLY A 236 10.84 -16.84 -15.28
CA GLY A 236 9.94 -17.15 -16.41
C GLY A 236 8.50 -17.41 -15.99
N LYS A 237 8.18 -17.38 -14.69
CA LYS A 237 6.81 -17.54 -14.18
C LYS A 237 5.96 -16.30 -14.44
N GLU A 238 4.69 -16.53 -14.80
CA GLU A 238 3.68 -15.49 -14.91
C GLU A 238 2.98 -15.24 -13.55
N GLN A 239 2.76 -13.98 -13.21
CA GLN A 239 2.00 -13.55 -12.02
C GLN A 239 0.81 -12.69 -12.44
N ASN A 240 -0.40 -13.12 -12.09
CA ASN A 240 -1.59 -12.30 -12.30
C ASN A 240 -1.70 -11.26 -11.19
N MET A 241 -1.81 -9.99 -11.56
CA MET A 241 -1.89 -8.89 -10.59
C MET A 241 -3.35 -8.54 -10.34
N ALA A 242 -3.82 -8.68 -9.10
CA ALA A 242 -5.13 -8.25 -8.66
C ALA A 242 -5.20 -6.72 -8.52
N LEU A 243 -4.13 -6.12 -8.01
CA LEU A 243 -3.96 -4.69 -7.82
C LEU A 243 -2.57 -4.25 -8.31
N LEU A 244 -2.50 -3.05 -8.89
CA LEU A 244 -1.23 -2.38 -9.22
C LEU A 244 -1.18 -1.02 -8.55
N HIS A 245 -0.05 -0.65 -7.97
CA HIS A 245 0.08 0.59 -7.24
C HIS A 245 0.91 1.62 -8.02
N PHE A 246 0.29 2.74 -8.40
CA PHE A 246 0.86 3.81 -9.22
C PHE A 246 1.32 5.00 -8.37
N GLN A 247 2.25 4.78 -7.44
CA GLN A 247 2.79 5.85 -6.60
C GLN A 247 3.90 6.65 -7.30
N GLY A 248 4.14 7.86 -6.78
CA GLY A 248 5.22 8.75 -7.22
C GLY A 248 5.06 9.16 -8.67
N ALA A 249 6.12 8.94 -9.47
CA ALA A 249 6.16 9.35 -10.86
C ALA A 249 5.06 8.71 -11.73
N TYR A 250 4.40 7.64 -11.28
CA TYR A 250 3.38 6.95 -12.07
C TYR A 250 1.94 7.45 -11.79
N LYS A 251 1.72 8.30 -10.77
CA LYS A 251 0.40 8.90 -10.50
C LYS A 251 -0.22 9.61 -11.70
N PRO A 252 0.50 10.48 -12.45
CA PRO A 252 -0.11 11.26 -13.53
C PRO A 252 -0.61 10.39 -14.70
N ILE A 253 -0.11 9.16 -14.82
CA ILE A 253 -0.46 8.27 -15.93
C ILE A 253 -1.56 7.26 -15.58
N LEU A 254 -1.90 7.10 -14.29
CA LEU A 254 -2.95 6.19 -13.82
C LEU A 254 -4.31 6.48 -14.50
N GLN A 255 -4.71 7.74 -14.60
CA GLN A 255 -5.96 8.12 -15.28
C GLN A 255 -5.97 7.61 -16.74
N ARG A 256 -4.83 7.68 -17.44
CA ARG A 256 -4.73 7.18 -18.82
C ARG A 256 -4.82 5.66 -18.87
N PHE A 257 -4.30 4.98 -17.86
CA PHE A 257 -4.40 3.54 -17.70
C PHE A 257 -5.86 3.09 -17.53
N TYR A 258 -6.63 3.76 -16.67
CA TYR A 258 -8.08 3.56 -16.52
C TYR A 258 -8.86 3.76 -17.82
N LEU A 259 -8.48 4.77 -18.60
CA LEU A 259 -9.07 5.05 -19.91
C LEU A 259 -8.58 4.11 -21.03
N LYS A 260 -7.85 3.04 -20.69
CA LYS A 260 -7.27 2.06 -21.63
C LYS A 260 -6.34 2.67 -22.68
N ARG A 261 -5.73 3.82 -22.38
CA ARG A 261 -4.80 4.53 -23.27
C ARG A 261 -3.37 4.00 -23.07
N TYR A 262 -3.17 2.70 -23.24
CA TYR A 262 -1.90 2.01 -22.91
C TYR A 262 -0.70 2.52 -23.71
N ALA A 263 -0.88 2.96 -24.95
CA ALA A 263 0.20 3.58 -25.73
C ALA A 263 0.75 4.85 -25.05
N LYS A 264 -0.11 5.66 -24.43
CA LYS A 264 0.32 6.85 -23.67
C LYS A 264 1.08 6.45 -22.40
N PHE A 265 0.70 5.33 -21.78
CA PHE A 265 1.41 4.76 -20.64
C PHE A 265 2.83 4.28 -21.00
N ILE A 266 2.98 3.59 -22.13
CA ILE A 266 4.29 3.16 -22.63
C ILE A 266 5.16 4.37 -22.95
N HIS A 267 4.64 5.35 -23.68
CA HIS A 267 5.37 6.58 -24.03
C HIS A 267 5.84 7.34 -22.77
N PHE A 268 4.97 7.48 -21.77
CA PHE A 268 5.30 8.10 -20.49
C PHE A 268 6.45 7.37 -19.78
N THR A 269 6.40 6.03 -19.75
CA THR A 269 7.43 5.19 -19.11
C THR A 269 8.79 5.42 -19.77
N LEU A 270 8.86 5.39 -21.10
CA LEU A 270 10.09 5.60 -21.85
C LEU A 270 10.68 7.00 -21.61
N ARG A 271 9.84 8.05 -21.61
CA ARG A 271 10.27 9.42 -21.38
C ARG A 271 10.84 9.62 -19.97
N ASN A 272 10.18 9.11 -18.94
CA ASN A 272 10.64 9.25 -17.56
C ASN A 272 11.97 8.53 -17.33
N ASN A 273 12.14 7.33 -17.90
CA ASN A 273 13.39 6.59 -17.78
C ASN A 273 14.55 7.32 -18.49
N TYR A 274 14.29 7.91 -19.67
CA TYR A 274 15.29 8.72 -20.36
C TYR A 274 15.78 9.93 -19.53
N ILE A 275 14.84 10.64 -18.89
CA ILE A 275 15.18 11.80 -18.03
C ILE A 275 15.97 11.35 -16.80
N HIS A 276 15.61 10.23 -16.17
CA HIS A 276 16.31 9.70 -15.01
C HIS A 276 17.76 9.29 -15.35
N ASN A 277 17.97 8.63 -16.49
CA ASN A 277 19.30 8.23 -16.94
C ASN A 277 20.20 9.42 -17.29
N ARG A 278 19.66 10.51 -17.85
CA ARG A 278 20.45 11.74 -18.08
C ARG A 278 20.95 12.37 -16.77
N LYS A 279 20.13 12.38 -15.72
CA LYS A 279 20.51 12.93 -14.41
C LYS A 279 21.60 12.11 -13.69
N LYS A 280 21.68 10.80 -13.95
CA LYS A 280 22.74 9.92 -13.41
C LYS A 280 24.10 10.08 -14.11
N ILE A 281 24.11 10.55 -15.36
CA ILE A 281 25.35 10.78 -16.13
C ILE A 281 25.97 12.16 -15.82
N SER A 282 25.18 13.07 -15.23
CA SER A 282 25.60 14.43 -14.91
C SER A 282 26.11 14.64 -13.47
N ASN A 283 26.29 13.56 -12.71
CA ASN A 283 26.88 13.54 -11.36
C ASN A 283 28.11 12.64 -11.35
#